data_AF-I1CS71-F1
#
_entry.id   AF-I1CS71-F1
#
_cell.length_a   1.000
_cell.length_b   1.000
_cell.length_c   1.000
_cell.angle_alpha   90.00
_cell.angle_beta   90.00
_cell.angle_gamma   90.00
#
_symmetry.space_group_name_H-M   'P 1'
#
loop_
_entity.id
_entity.type
_entity.pdbx_description
1 polymer ?
#
loop_
_entity_poly.entity_id
_entity_poly.type
_entity_poly.pdbx_seq_one_letter_code
_entity_poly.pdbx_strand_id
1 'polypeptide(L)'
;MICLVYFLVFVVLIQHTSAHFELTFPPSKGVAKDTGFIPPCGGYDVASEKRTLLPLETPFVEINSDHGLYNYSVNVIVGNNPSAADYFETSPNFASAANGTRNYSQASCLQFNLSQNISNGTNATIQVTYNSTDGKFYQYE
;
A
#
# COMPACT_ATOMS: atom_id res chain seq x y z
N MET A 1 -39.85 -39.07 6.94
CA MET A 1 -38.66 -39.75 7.50
C MET A 1 -37.71 -39.98 6.34
N ILE A 2 -36.51 -39.43 6.20
CA ILE A 2 -35.54 -38.73 7.06
C ILE A 2 -34.69 -37.97 6.00
N CYS A 3 -34.82 -36.65 5.88
CA CYS A 3 -33.95 -35.66 6.53
C CYS A 3 -32.46 -36.03 6.45
N LEU A 4 -31.68 -35.40 5.55
CA LEU A 4 -30.23 -35.12 5.63
C LEU A 4 -29.72 -34.80 4.20
N VAL A 5 -29.86 -33.55 3.75
CA VAL A 5 -28.83 -32.50 3.89
C VAL A 5 -27.52 -32.91 3.19
N TYR A 6 -27.39 -32.53 1.92
CA TYR A 6 -26.09 -32.30 1.28
C TYR A 6 -26.17 -31.03 0.43
N PHE A 7 -26.39 -29.92 1.13
CA PHE A 7 -26.06 -28.59 0.62
C PHE A 7 -24.53 -28.50 0.69
N LEU A 8 -23.85 -28.82 -0.41
CA LEU A 8 -22.40 -28.73 -0.49
C LEU A 8 -22.04 -27.23 -0.59
N VAL A 9 -22.04 -26.53 0.56
CA VAL A 9 -21.46 -25.19 0.67
C VAL A 9 -19.96 -25.35 0.45
N PHE A 10 -19.49 -25.07 -0.76
CA PHE A 10 -18.06 -24.88 -1.00
C PHE A 10 -17.68 -23.55 -0.36
N VAL A 11 -17.30 -23.57 0.93
CA VAL A 11 -16.64 -22.43 1.58
C VAL A 11 -15.27 -22.34 0.92
N VAL A 12 -15.15 -21.47 -0.09
CA VAL A 12 -13.86 -21.04 -0.61
C VAL A 12 -13.22 -20.22 0.50
N LEU A 13 -12.44 -20.88 1.36
CA LEU A 13 -11.41 -20.23 2.14
C LEU A 13 -10.42 -19.68 1.12
N ILE A 14 -10.58 -18.41 0.76
CA ILE A 14 -9.54 -17.67 0.04
C ILE A 14 -8.36 -17.66 0.99
N GLN A 15 -7.43 -18.60 0.80
CA GLN A 15 -6.16 -18.56 1.48
C GLN A 15 -5.51 -17.26 1.01
N HIS A 16 -5.45 -16.26 1.90
CA HIS A 16 -4.57 -15.12 1.72
C HIS A 16 -3.15 -15.71 1.71
N THR A 17 -2.67 -16.11 0.54
CA THR A 17 -1.25 -16.43 0.34
C THR A 17 -0.46 -15.21 0.81
N SER A 18 0.51 -15.45 1.69
CA SER A 18 1.27 -14.43 2.41
C SER A 18 1.79 -13.36 1.44
N ALA A 19 1.35 -12.12 1.66
CA ALA A 19 2.06 -10.96 1.16
C ALA A 19 2.86 -10.44 2.36
N HIS A 20 4.18 -10.27 2.20
CA HIS A 20 5.10 -9.80 3.24
C HIS A 20 4.57 -8.60 4.03
N PHE A 21 3.83 -7.73 3.35
CA PHE A 21 2.90 -6.79 3.96
C PHE A 21 1.70 -6.54 3.02
N GLU A 22 0.61 -6.01 3.56
CA GLU A 22 -0.57 -5.53 2.83
C GLU A 22 -0.85 -4.08 3.21
N LEU A 23 -1.03 -3.19 2.22
CA LEU A 23 -1.54 -1.84 2.44
C LEU A 23 -3.08 -1.90 2.53
N THR A 24 -3.59 -1.83 3.75
CA THR A 24 -5.03 -1.99 4.08
C THR A 24 -5.78 -0.66 4.04
N PHE A 25 -5.10 0.47 4.28
CA PHE A 25 -5.67 1.81 4.12
C PHE A 25 -4.63 2.84 3.64
N PRO A 26 -4.95 3.71 2.67
CA PRO A 26 -6.05 3.54 1.72
C PRO A 26 -5.88 2.18 1.00
N PRO A 27 -6.98 1.50 0.63
CA PRO A 27 -6.89 0.12 0.14
C PRO A 27 -6.02 0.07 -1.10
N SER A 28 -5.03 -0.82 -1.11
CA SER A 28 -4.17 -0.99 -2.28
C SER A 28 -4.98 -1.45 -3.49
N LYS A 29 -4.42 -1.21 -4.67
CA LYS A 29 -5.01 -1.66 -5.95
C LYS A 29 -5.05 -3.19 -6.13
N GLY A 30 -4.46 -3.92 -5.20
CA GLY A 30 -4.42 -5.37 -5.19
C GLY A 30 -3.22 -5.87 -4.41
N VAL A 31 -3.34 -7.07 -3.85
CA VAL A 31 -2.21 -7.82 -3.29
C VAL A 31 -1.29 -8.19 -4.45
N ALA A 32 -0.20 -7.43 -4.61
CA ALA A 32 0.88 -7.72 -5.56
C ALA A 32 1.70 -8.94 -5.08
N LYS A 33 1.02 -10.08 -4.88
CA LYS A 33 1.59 -11.33 -4.34
C LYS A 33 2.85 -11.76 -5.07
N ASP A 34 2.87 -11.58 -6.39
CA ASP A 34 3.96 -12.03 -7.25
C ASP A 34 4.72 -10.89 -7.95
N THR A 35 4.33 -9.63 -7.72
CA THR A 35 4.93 -8.48 -8.41
C THR A 35 5.35 -7.37 -7.46
N GLY A 36 5.02 -7.46 -6.16
CA GLY A 36 5.32 -6.44 -5.17
C GLY A 36 6.81 -6.15 -5.00
N PHE A 37 7.71 -7.00 -5.49
CA PHE A 37 9.16 -6.76 -5.52
C PHE A 37 9.61 -5.91 -6.73
N ILE A 38 8.75 -5.71 -7.74
CA ILE A 38 9.08 -5.01 -8.98
C ILE A 38 8.91 -3.50 -8.77
N PRO A 39 9.96 -2.67 -8.89
CA PRO A 39 9.82 -1.23 -8.79
C PRO A 39 9.13 -0.63 -10.03
N PRO A 40 8.51 0.56 -9.92
CA PRO A 40 8.30 1.31 -8.69
C PRO A 40 7.03 0.89 -7.92
N CYS A 41 6.03 0.33 -8.61
CA CYS A 41 4.68 0.12 -8.07
C CYS A 41 4.27 -1.34 -8.02
N GLY A 42 5.22 -2.25 -7.83
CA GLY A 42 4.91 -3.68 -7.91
C GLY A 42 4.44 -4.11 -9.31
N GLY A 43 4.94 -3.47 -10.38
CA GLY A 43 4.57 -3.76 -11.77
C GLY A 43 3.28 -3.10 -12.28
N TYR A 44 2.70 -2.16 -11.53
CA TYR A 44 1.47 -1.49 -11.91
C TYR A 44 1.61 0.04 -11.89
N ASP A 45 2.13 0.60 -12.98
CA ASP A 45 2.54 2.02 -13.04
C ASP A 45 1.42 3.00 -13.44
N VAL A 46 0.15 2.60 -13.32
CA VAL A 46 -1.01 3.41 -13.69
C VAL A 46 -1.78 3.82 -12.45
N ALA A 47 -2.24 5.07 -12.38
CA ALA A 47 -3.04 5.63 -11.29
C ALA A 47 -4.39 4.92 -11.08
N SER A 48 -4.99 5.04 -9.90
CA SER A 48 -6.32 4.46 -9.63
C SER A 48 -7.41 5.30 -10.27
N GLU A 49 -8.39 4.63 -10.90
CA GLU A 49 -9.65 5.27 -11.27
C GLU A 49 -10.53 5.54 -10.05
N LYS A 50 -10.31 4.82 -8.95
CA LYS A 50 -11.02 4.98 -7.67
C LYS A 50 -10.04 5.49 -6.61
N ARG A 51 -10.18 6.76 -6.23
CA ARG A 51 -9.31 7.44 -5.27
C ARG A 51 -9.93 7.50 -3.89
N THR A 52 -9.11 7.38 -2.87
CA THR A 52 -9.50 7.49 -1.46
C THR A 52 -9.27 8.90 -0.96
N LEU A 53 -10.23 9.45 -0.21
CA LEU A 53 -10.03 10.74 0.45
C LEU A 53 -9.18 10.54 1.70
N LEU A 54 -8.10 11.31 1.81
CA LEU A 54 -7.24 11.33 2.99
C LEU A 54 -7.32 12.70 3.68
N PRO A 55 -7.33 12.73 5.03
CA PRO A 55 -7.30 13.96 5.79
C PRO A 55 -5.93 14.64 5.62
N LEU A 56 -5.91 15.97 5.45
CA LEU A 56 -4.66 16.71 5.26
C LEU A 56 -3.86 16.90 6.56
N GLU A 57 -4.54 16.99 7.71
CA GLU A 57 -3.91 17.36 8.99
C GLU A 57 -3.24 16.16 9.69
N THR A 58 -3.88 15.00 9.62
CA THR A 58 -3.39 13.76 10.27
C THR A 58 -3.44 12.57 9.31
N PRO A 59 -2.76 12.67 8.15
CA PRO A 59 -2.78 11.59 7.18
C PRO A 59 -2.03 10.38 7.71
N PHE A 60 -2.54 9.21 7.38
CA PHE A 60 -1.92 7.93 7.71
C PHE A 60 -2.18 6.92 6.61
N VAL A 61 -1.30 5.94 6.54
CA VAL A 61 -1.57 4.67 5.88
C VAL A 61 -1.62 3.56 6.93
N GLU A 62 -2.43 2.54 6.70
CA GLU A 62 -2.44 1.32 7.49
C GLU A 62 -1.83 0.19 6.67
N ILE A 63 -0.89 -0.52 7.27
CA ILE A 63 -0.35 -1.76 6.71
C ILE A 63 -0.58 -2.92 7.67
N ASN A 64 -0.68 -4.13 7.14
CA ASN A 64 -0.62 -5.37 7.89
C ASN A 64 0.69 -6.10 7.53
N SER A 65 1.60 -6.26 8.50
CA SER A 65 2.93 -6.85 8.28
C SER A 65 3.01 -8.31 8.76
N ASP A 66 3.59 -9.20 7.97
CA ASP A 66 3.90 -10.57 8.41
C ASP A 66 5.23 -10.66 9.20
N HIS A 67 6.06 -9.60 9.18
CA HIS A 67 7.33 -9.58 9.91
C HIS A 67 7.30 -8.71 11.15
N GLY A 68 8.02 -9.17 12.17
CA GLY A 68 8.22 -8.42 13.41
C GLY A 68 9.13 -7.22 13.25
N LEU A 69 10.12 -7.23 12.35
CA LEU A 69 11.06 -6.11 12.14
C LEU A 69 11.14 -5.72 10.66
N TYR A 70 10.88 -4.44 10.37
CA TYR A 70 10.97 -3.91 9.01
C TYR A 70 11.23 -2.40 9.00
N ASN A 71 11.78 -1.93 7.90
CA ASN A 71 11.87 -0.51 7.57
C ASN A 71 10.78 -0.15 6.57
N TYR A 72 10.23 1.06 6.69
CA TYR A 72 9.23 1.57 5.75
C TYR A 72 9.59 2.97 5.27
N SER A 73 9.10 3.31 4.08
CA SER A 73 8.99 4.68 3.58
C SER A 73 7.61 4.90 2.99
N VAL A 74 7.03 6.07 3.25
CA VAL A 74 5.79 6.55 2.61
C VAL A 74 6.19 7.70 1.70
N ASN A 75 5.94 7.52 0.41
CA ASN A 75 6.19 8.53 -0.62
C ASN A 75 4.85 8.96 -1.23
N VAL A 76 4.76 10.22 -1.60
CA VAL A 76 3.58 10.83 -2.22
C VAL A 76 3.98 11.33 -3.59
N ILE A 77 3.31 10.85 -4.63
CA ILE A 77 3.55 11.22 -6.01
C ILE A 77 2.38 12.08 -6.47
N VAL A 78 2.60 13.38 -6.58
CA VAL A 78 1.55 14.36 -6.90
C VAL A 78 1.21 14.28 -8.39
N GLY A 79 -0.08 14.13 -8.71
CA GLY A 79 -0.54 14.08 -10.08
C GLY A 79 -1.71 13.11 -10.29
N ASN A 80 -2.37 13.29 -11.44
CA ASN A 80 -3.50 12.45 -11.81
C ASN A 80 -3.08 11.09 -12.37
N ASN A 81 -2.02 11.08 -13.18
CA ASN A 81 -1.52 9.92 -13.91
C ASN A 81 0.02 9.94 -13.90
N PRO A 82 0.67 9.67 -12.76
CA PRO A 82 2.13 9.59 -12.72
C PRO A 82 2.65 8.55 -13.70
N SER A 83 3.78 8.88 -14.32
CA SER A 83 4.58 7.94 -15.10
C SER A 83 5.54 7.18 -14.18
N ALA A 84 6.16 6.10 -14.67
CA ALA A 84 7.17 5.37 -13.90
C ALA A 84 8.32 6.27 -13.39
N ALA A 85 8.67 7.33 -14.13
CA ALA A 85 9.72 8.28 -13.73
C ALA A 85 9.34 9.14 -12.51
N ASP A 86 8.03 9.31 -12.24
CA ASP A 86 7.53 10.15 -11.14
C ASP A 86 7.69 9.52 -9.75
N TYR A 87 7.99 8.22 -9.71
CA TYR A 87 8.19 7.46 -8.48
C TYR A 87 9.63 7.48 -7.95
N PHE A 88 10.51 8.27 -8.58
CA PHE A 88 11.91 8.43 -8.16
C PHE A 88 12.13 9.83 -7.59
N GLU A 89 13.03 9.94 -6.61
CA GLU A 89 13.36 11.20 -5.89
C GLU A 89 13.80 12.34 -6.80
N THR A 90 14.24 12.03 -8.02
CA THR A 90 14.62 13.01 -9.04
C THR A 90 13.44 13.71 -9.70
N SER A 91 12.22 13.17 -9.57
CA SER A 91 11.03 13.79 -10.15
C SER A 91 10.54 14.95 -9.27
N PRO A 92 10.15 16.09 -9.87
CA PRO A 92 9.51 17.19 -9.12
C PRO A 92 8.14 16.80 -8.54
N ASN A 93 7.53 15.69 -9.00
CA ASN A 93 6.25 15.19 -8.49
C ASN A 93 6.43 14.32 -7.24
N PHE A 94 7.66 13.93 -6.90
CA PHE A 94 7.96 13.05 -5.78
C PHE A 94 8.11 13.84 -4.48
N ALA A 95 7.43 13.38 -3.43
CA ALA A 95 7.61 13.88 -2.07
C ALA A 95 7.80 12.71 -1.09
N SER A 96 8.92 12.71 -0.36
CA SER A 96 9.10 11.78 0.77
C SER A 96 8.31 12.29 1.98
N ALA A 97 7.34 11.53 2.45
CA ALA A 97 6.39 11.97 3.47
C ALA A 97 6.69 11.36 4.86
N ALA A 98 7.22 10.15 4.90
CA ALA A 98 7.72 9.52 6.12
C ALA A 98 8.72 8.40 5.82
N ASN A 99 9.56 8.10 6.80
CA ASN A 99 10.32 6.85 6.86
C ASN A 99 10.45 6.40 8.32
N GLY A 100 10.80 5.15 8.54
CA GLY A 100 11.07 4.65 9.88
C GLY A 100 11.27 3.15 9.95
N THR A 101 11.41 2.67 11.19
CA THR A 101 11.52 1.25 11.52
C THR A 101 10.37 0.88 12.45
N ARG A 102 9.86 -0.34 12.30
CA ARG A 102 8.88 -0.94 13.21
C ARG A 102 9.42 -2.27 13.70
N ASN A 103 9.23 -2.53 14.98
CA ASN A 103 9.48 -3.82 15.62
C ASN A 103 8.16 -4.41 16.12
N TYR A 104 7.19 -4.55 15.22
CA TYR A 104 5.86 -5.08 15.47
C TYR A 104 5.31 -5.71 14.20
N SER A 105 4.79 -6.94 14.27
CA SER A 105 4.02 -7.57 13.18
C SER A 105 2.53 -7.25 13.33
N GLN A 106 1.75 -7.49 12.28
CA GLN A 106 0.31 -7.18 12.15
C GLN A 106 0.02 -5.71 11.78
N ALA A 107 -1.22 -5.28 12.02
CA ALA A 107 -1.75 -3.99 11.62
C ALA A 107 -1.00 -2.82 12.30
N SER A 108 -0.56 -1.85 11.51
CA SER A 108 0.17 -0.67 11.95
C SER A 108 -0.24 0.56 11.16
N CYS A 109 -0.60 1.62 11.89
CA CYS A 109 -0.77 2.95 11.31
C CYS A 109 0.58 3.64 11.17
N LEU A 110 0.91 4.06 9.96
CA LEU A 110 2.09 4.85 9.62
C LEU A 110 1.64 6.27 9.35
N GLN A 111 1.77 7.13 10.36
CA GLN A 111 1.53 8.56 10.23
C GLN A 111 2.63 9.18 9.37
N PHE A 112 2.25 10.15 8.56
CA PHE A 112 3.16 10.93 7.73
C PHE A 112 2.73 12.38 7.66
N ASN A 113 3.59 13.25 7.11
CA ASN A 113 3.24 14.65 6.88
C ASN A 113 3.20 14.91 5.38
N LEU A 114 2.17 15.63 4.93
CA LEU A 114 2.09 16.10 3.55
C LEU A 114 2.95 17.36 3.38
N SER A 115 3.52 17.51 2.19
CA SER A 115 4.27 18.71 1.83
C SER A 115 3.33 19.93 1.70
N GLN A 116 3.87 21.14 1.91
CA GLN A 116 3.09 22.39 1.95
C GLN A 116 2.38 22.74 0.64
N ASN A 117 2.74 22.08 -0.47
CA ASN A 117 2.13 22.26 -1.79
C ASN A 117 0.93 21.32 -2.06
N ILE A 118 0.55 20.46 -1.10
CA ILE A 118 -0.62 19.59 -1.23
C ILE A 118 -1.81 20.28 -0.55
N SER A 119 -2.91 20.40 -1.28
CA SER A 119 -4.12 21.09 -0.83
C SER A 119 -5.38 20.24 -1.08
N ASN A 120 -6.51 20.67 -0.55
CA ASN A 120 -7.77 19.95 -0.75
C ASN A 120 -8.08 19.76 -2.24
N GLY A 121 -8.43 18.53 -2.63
CA GLY A 121 -8.67 18.15 -4.03
C GLY A 121 -7.41 17.85 -4.86
N THR A 122 -6.22 17.93 -4.27
CA THR A 122 -4.98 17.49 -4.93
C THR A 122 -4.98 15.96 -5.05
N ASN A 123 -4.97 15.47 -6.28
CA ASN A 123 -4.79 14.05 -6.55
C ASN A 123 -3.31 13.67 -6.44
N ALA A 124 -3.04 12.57 -5.74
CA ALA A 124 -1.72 11.99 -5.61
C ALA A 124 -1.81 10.46 -5.59
N THR A 125 -0.68 9.79 -5.75
CA THR A 125 -0.51 8.35 -5.51
C THR A 125 0.33 8.18 -4.27
N ILE A 126 -0.07 7.33 -3.33
CA ILE A 126 0.75 7.00 -2.16
C ILE A 126 1.48 5.70 -2.43
N GLN A 127 2.80 5.73 -2.33
CA GLN A 127 3.64 4.54 -2.44
C GLN A 127 4.22 4.20 -1.06
N VAL A 128 3.94 2.99 -0.59
CA VAL A 128 4.57 2.41 0.58
C VAL A 128 5.67 1.47 0.13
N THR A 129 6.89 1.79 0.54
CA THR A 129 8.04 0.90 0.42
C THR A 129 8.23 0.18 1.74
N TYR A 130 8.38 -1.13 1.68
CA TYR A 130 8.56 -2.00 2.84
C TYR A 130 9.84 -2.82 2.65
N ASN A 131 10.72 -2.85 3.64
CA ASN A 131 11.98 -3.59 3.56
C ASN A 131 12.19 -4.42 4.82
N SER A 132 12.27 -5.73 4.64
CA SER A 132 12.44 -6.72 5.73
C SER A 132 13.59 -7.68 5.40
N THR A 133 13.71 -8.76 6.17
CA THR A 133 14.66 -9.85 5.89
C THR A 133 14.45 -10.49 4.52
N ASP A 134 13.23 -10.40 3.99
CA ASP A 134 12.82 -11.10 2.77
C ASP A 134 12.99 -10.20 1.53
N GLY A 135 13.47 -8.98 1.74
CA GLY A 135 13.75 -8.01 0.71
C GLY A 135 12.83 -6.79 0.74
N LYS A 136 12.84 -6.06 -0.37
CA LYS A 136 12.17 -4.77 -0.55
C LYS A 136 10.94 -4.94 -1.44
N PHE A 137 9.81 -4.46 -0.96
CA PHE A 137 8.49 -4.57 -1.56
C PHE A 137 7.82 -3.21 -1.65
N TYR A 138 6.87 -3.09 -2.59
CA TYR A 138 6.18 -1.87 -2.95
C TYR A 138 4.68 -2.14 -3.08
N GLN A 139 3.86 -1.30 -2.46
CA GLN A 139 2.40 -1.22 -2.69
C GLN A 139 1.98 0.24 -2.78
N TYR A 140 0.86 0.49 -3.43
CA TYR A 140 0.44 1.85 -3.73
C TYR A 140 -1.09 1.94 -3.94
N GLU A 141 -1.58 3.17 -3.84
CA GLU A 141 -2.96 3.61 -4.11
C GLU A 141 -2.97 4.79 -5.09
#